data_AF-A0A963IPG3-F1
#
_entry.id   AF-A0A963IPG3-F1
#
_cell.length_a   1.000
_cell.length_b   1.000
_cell.length_c   1.000
_cell.angle_alpha   90.00
_cell.angle_beta   90.00
_cell.angle_gamma   90.00
#
_symmetry.space_group_name_H-M   'P 1'
#
loop_
_entity.id
_entity.type
_entity.pdbx_description
1 polymer ?
#
loop_
_entity_poly.entity_id
_entity_poly.type
_entity_poly.pdbx_seq_one_letter_code
_entity_poly.pdbx_strand_id
1 'polypeptide(L)'
;MATENSTPTRTAFNFPSAVAPVYAIAEGASVGDLSDYLDTRLAHLSALLEVAYGGGGEAFRGYSDAIQDQYLWACAQLADECRELFPQVMAKTRETASL
;
A
#
# COMPACT_ATOMS: atom_id res chain seq x y z
N MET A 1 -21.50 30.69 -39.84
CA MET A 1 -21.41 30.30 -38.42
C MET A 1 -21.37 28.78 -38.36
N ALA A 2 -20.18 28.18 -38.25
CA ALA A 2 -20.03 26.74 -38.05
C ALA A 2 -19.60 26.52 -36.59
N THR A 3 -20.37 25.73 -35.86
CA THR A 3 -20.13 25.41 -34.45
C THR A 3 -19.02 24.36 -34.36
N GLU A 4 -17.89 24.73 -33.78
CA GLU A 4 -16.78 23.81 -33.48
C GLU A 4 -17.22 22.81 -32.39
N ASN A 5 -17.44 21.56 -32.79
CA ASN A 5 -17.76 20.48 -31.87
C ASN A 5 -16.44 19.97 -31.25
N SER A 6 -16.02 20.58 -30.15
CA SER A 6 -14.85 20.13 -29.39
C SER A 6 -15.15 18.78 -28.73
N THR A 7 -14.58 17.71 -29.29
CA THR A 7 -14.65 16.38 -28.68
C THR A 7 -13.82 16.41 -27.38
N PRO A 8 -14.37 16.05 -26.21
CA PRO A 8 -13.60 16.02 -24.98
C PRO A 8 -12.51 14.94 -25.07
N THR A 9 -11.25 15.35 -24.98
CA THR A 9 -10.10 14.43 -24.93
C THR A 9 -10.19 13.61 -23.65
N ARG A 10 -10.46 12.30 -23.79
CA ARG A 10 -10.38 11.34 -22.68
C ARG A 10 -8.91 11.17 -22.28
N THR A 11 -8.52 11.72 -21.13
CA THR A 11 -7.24 11.36 -20.51
C THR A 11 -7.32 9.91 -20.04
N ALA A 12 -6.46 9.05 -20.58
CA ALA A 12 -6.36 7.68 -20.12
C ALA A 12 -5.79 7.67 -18.69
N PHE A 13 -6.43 6.93 -17.78
CA PHE A 13 -5.84 6.61 -16.50
C PHE A 13 -4.63 5.72 -16.74
N ASN A 14 -3.43 6.25 -16.49
CA ASN A 14 -2.20 5.49 -16.57
C ASN A 14 -1.99 4.78 -15.24
N PHE A 15 -2.28 3.48 -15.20
CA PHE A 15 -1.94 2.67 -14.05
C PHE A 15 -0.46 2.27 -14.18
N PRO A 16 0.36 2.44 -13.13
CA PRO A 16 1.74 2.00 -13.16
C PRO A 16 1.79 0.51 -13.52
N SER A 17 2.72 0.15 -14.42
CA SER A 17 3.01 -1.24 -14.79
C SER A 17 3.31 -2.06 -13.52
N ALA A 18 2.93 -3.35 -13.51
CA ALA A 18 3.09 -4.27 -12.39
C ALA A 18 4.55 -4.47 -11.89
N VAL A 19 5.52 -3.82 -12.54
CA VAL A 19 6.97 -3.90 -12.23
C VAL A 19 7.45 -2.64 -11.49
N ALA A 20 6.67 -1.56 -11.46
CA ALA A 20 7.01 -0.38 -10.69
C ALA A 20 6.59 -0.58 -9.22
N PRO A 21 7.40 -0.12 -8.25
CA PRO A 21 6.97 -0.14 -6.86
C PRO A 21 5.67 0.67 -6.74
N VAL A 22 4.70 0.12 -6.03
CA VAL A 22 3.38 0.75 -5.83
C VAL A 22 3.53 2.12 -5.15
N TYR A 23 4.62 2.30 -4.40
CA TYR A 23 4.97 3.52 -3.70
C TYR A 23 6.34 4.02 -4.15
N ALA A 24 6.40 5.30 -4.53
CA ALA A 24 7.65 6.01 -4.70
C ALA A 24 7.94 6.80 -3.42
N ILE A 25 9.16 6.66 -2.88
CA ILE A 25 9.62 7.55 -1.80
C ILE A 25 9.78 8.95 -2.39
N ALA A 26 9.10 9.92 -1.78
CA ALA A 26 9.22 11.32 -2.18
C ALA A 26 10.66 11.80 -2.00
N GLU A 27 11.15 12.59 -2.97
CA GLU A 27 12.45 13.25 -2.86
C GLU A 27 12.48 14.12 -1.59
N GLY A 28 13.40 13.82 -0.67
CA GLY A 28 13.53 14.51 0.61
C GLY A 28 12.77 13.90 1.80
N ALA A 29 12.01 12.81 1.62
CA ALA A 29 11.35 12.12 2.74
C ALA A 29 12.37 11.75 3.83
N SER A 30 12.16 12.16 5.08
CA SER A 30 13.08 11.91 6.19
C SER A 30 13.04 10.44 6.65
N VAL A 31 14.01 10.05 7.49
CA VAL A 31 13.96 8.73 8.16
C VAL A 31 12.71 8.61 9.04
N GLY A 32 12.30 9.71 9.68
CA GLY A 32 11.06 9.80 10.46
C GLY A 32 9.84 9.50 9.60
N ASP A 33 9.70 10.17 8.46
CA ASP A 33 8.56 9.98 7.55
C ASP A 33 8.43 8.52 7.09
N LEU A 34 9.55 7.87 6.75
CA LEU A 34 9.55 6.46 6.34
C LEU A 34 9.23 5.51 7.51
N SER A 35 9.71 5.83 8.72
CA SER A 35 9.45 5.03 9.91
C SER A 35 7.98 5.12 10.32
N ASP A 36 7.41 6.33 10.32
CA ASP A 36 6.00 6.58 10.62
C ASP A 36 5.08 5.92 9.58
N TYR A 37 5.49 5.94 8.32
CA TYR A 37 4.76 5.26 7.26
C TYR A 37 4.80 3.73 7.43
N LEU A 38 5.97 3.15 7.71
CA LEU A 38 6.10 1.72 8.00
C LEU A 38 5.27 1.31 9.21
N ASP A 39 5.30 2.09 10.30
CA ASP A 39 4.50 1.84 11.50
C ASP A 39 3.00 1.86 11.18
N THR A 40 2.56 2.84 10.39
CA THR A 40 1.17 2.93 9.91
C THR A 40 0.76 1.67 9.13
N ARG A 41 1.63 1.15 8.25
CA ARG A 41 1.35 -0.07 7.47
C ARG A 41 1.31 -1.33 8.34
N LEU A 42 2.21 -1.43 9.31
CA LEU A 42 2.18 -2.51 10.30
C LEU A 42 0.92 -2.47 11.17
N ALA A 43 0.47 -1.28 11.58
CA ALA A 43 -0.76 -1.10 12.34
C ALA A 43 -1.99 -1.50 11.52
N HIS A 44 -2.07 -1.09 10.24
CA HIS A 44 -3.14 -1.51 9.34
C HIS A 44 -3.19 -3.03 9.16
N LEU A 45 -2.03 -3.66 8.87
CA LEU A 45 -1.94 -5.11 8.74
C LEU A 45 -2.37 -5.82 10.03
N SER A 46 -1.92 -5.33 11.19
CA SER A 46 -2.29 -5.91 12.49
C SER A 46 -3.80 -5.83 12.73
N ALA A 47 -4.41 -4.66 12.47
CA ALA A 47 -5.85 -4.48 12.61
C ALA A 47 -6.66 -5.39 11.68
N LEU A 48 -6.17 -5.64 10.46
CA LEU A 48 -6.80 -6.60 9.55
C LEU A 48 -6.65 -8.04 10.08
N LEU A 49 -5.46 -8.45 10.50
CA LEU A 49 -5.26 -9.82 10.96
C LEU A 49 -6.14 -10.18 12.18
N GLU A 50 -6.45 -9.22 13.06
CA GLU A 50 -7.42 -9.38 14.16
C GLU A 50 -8.82 -9.81 13.72
N VAL A 51 -9.24 -9.48 12.48
CA VAL A 51 -10.51 -9.95 11.91
C VAL A 51 -10.39 -11.39 11.43
N ALA A 52 -9.21 -11.83 10.98
CA ALA A 52 -9.00 -13.15 10.41
C ALA A 52 -8.69 -14.24 11.46
N TYR A 53 -8.25 -13.86 12.67
CA TYR A 53 -7.98 -14.81 13.75
C TYR A 53 -8.74 -14.48 15.05
N GLY A 54 -8.59 -15.32 16.07
CA GLY A 54 -9.18 -15.09 17.39
C GLY A 54 -10.70 -14.96 17.35
N GLY A 55 -11.24 -13.96 18.07
CA GLY A 55 -12.68 -13.67 18.13
C GLY A 55 -13.26 -13.15 16.80
N GLY A 56 -12.46 -12.48 15.97
CA GLY A 56 -12.88 -12.03 14.63
C GLY A 56 -12.98 -13.19 13.63
N GLY A 57 -12.13 -14.21 13.79
CA GLY A 57 -12.03 -15.32 12.84
C GLY A 57 -13.31 -16.13 12.64
N GLU A 58 -14.22 -16.15 13.62
CA GLU A 58 -15.53 -16.80 13.46
C GLU A 58 -16.42 -16.05 12.46
N ALA A 59 -16.48 -14.72 12.57
CA ALA A 59 -17.22 -13.89 11.62
C ALA A 59 -16.59 -13.95 10.23
N PHE A 60 -15.25 -13.93 10.16
CA PHE A 60 -14.51 -14.04 8.90
C PHE A 60 -14.81 -15.33 8.13
N ARG A 61 -14.87 -16.48 8.83
CA ARG A 61 -15.25 -17.78 8.24
C ARG A 61 -16.69 -17.83 7.73
N GLY A 62 -17.55 -16.91 8.19
CA GLY A 62 -18.92 -16.76 7.71
C GLY A 62 -19.04 -15.96 6.41
N TYR A 63 -17.99 -15.28 5.96
CA TYR A 63 -17.97 -14.58 4.68
C TYR A 63 -17.89 -15.56 3.51
N SER A 64 -18.32 -15.14 2.32
CA SER A 64 -18.13 -15.94 1.11
C SER A 64 -16.65 -16.11 0.77
N ASP A 65 -16.28 -17.22 0.12
CA ASP A 65 -14.92 -17.51 -0.32
C ASP A 65 -14.28 -16.33 -1.07
N ALA A 66 -15.03 -15.67 -1.97
CA ALA A 66 -14.54 -14.51 -2.71
C ALA A 66 -14.11 -13.33 -1.80
N ILE A 67 -14.85 -13.09 -0.71
CA ILE A 67 -14.53 -12.04 0.26
C ILE A 67 -13.32 -12.47 1.09
N GLN A 68 -13.27 -13.73 1.54
CA GLN A 68 -12.14 -14.26 2.30
C GLN A 68 -10.84 -14.15 1.48
N ASP A 69 -10.88 -14.54 0.20
CA ASP A 69 -9.73 -14.45 -0.70
C ASP A 69 -9.29 -13.00 -0.92
N GLN A 70 -10.21 -12.10 -1.23
CA GLN A 70 -9.90 -10.67 -1.41
C GLN A 70 -9.31 -10.05 -0.15
N TYR A 71 -9.81 -10.45 1.02
CA TYR A 71 -9.34 -9.98 2.31
C TYR A 71 -7.90 -10.44 2.60
N LEU A 72 -7.64 -11.74 2.44
CA LEU A 72 -6.31 -12.30 2.64
C LEU A 72 -5.31 -11.75 1.62
N TRP A 73 -5.77 -11.50 0.39
CA TRP A 73 -4.96 -10.85 -0.63
C TRP A 73 -4.57 -9.42 -0.22
N ALA A 74 -5.51 -8.63 0.33
CA ALA A 74 -5.20 -7.31 0.86
C ALA A 74 -4.18 -7.36 2.02
N CYS A 75 -4.30 -8.35 2.92
CA CYS A 75 -3.30 -8.58 3.97
C CYS A 75 -1.92 -8.92 3.38
N ALA A 76 -1.88 -9.75 2.33
CA ALA A 76 -0.64 -10.10 1.65
C ALA A 76 0.02 -8.87 1.01
N GLN A 77 -0.76 -8.01 0.34
CA GLN A 77 -0.24 -6.77 -0.26
C GLN A 77 0.37 -5.83 0.79
N LEU A 78 -0.29 -5.64 1.94
CA LEU A 78 0.25 -4.83 3.04
C LEU A 78 1.53 -5.44 3.63
N ALA A 79 1.59 -6.77 3.74
CA ALA A 79 2.79 -7.45 4.21
C ALA A 79 3.96 -7.26 3.24
N ASP A 80 3.72 -7.33 1.94
CA ASP A 80 4.73 -7.08 0.91
C ASP A 80 5.19 -5.63 0.93
N GLU A 81 4.27 -4.67 1.09
CA GLU A 81 4.61 -3.25 1.25
C GLU A 81 5.53 -3.03 2.47
N CYS A 82 5.20 -3.61 3.63
CA CYS A 82 6.07 -3.54 4.81
C CYS A 82 7.47 -4.14 4.55
N ARG A 83 7.55 -5.26 3.80
CA ARG A 83 8.84 -5.88 3.43
C ARG A 83 9.66 -5.01 2.48
N GLU A 84 9.00 -4.25 1.61
CA GLU A 84 9.67 -3.30 0.71
C GLU A 84 10.12 -2.03 1.46
N LEU A 85 9.32 -1.53 2.40
CA LEU A 85 9.61 -0.30 3.16
C LEU A 85 10.74 -0.49 4.16
N PHE A 86 10.80 -1.62 4.87
CA PHE A 86 11.80 -1.87 5.90
C PHE A 86 13.26 -1.66 5.45
N PRO A 87 13.74 -2.25 4.33
CA PRO A 87 15.11 -2.03 3.87
C PRO A 87 15.38 -0.57 3.49
N GLN A 88 14.36 0.17 3.02
CA GLN A 88 14.49 1.58 2.68
C GLN A 88 14.66 2.45 3.94
N VAL A 89 13.90 2.17 5.01
CA VAL A 89 14.12 2.80 6.33
C VAL A 89 15.55 2.53 6.80
N MET A 90 15.99 1.26 6.77
CA MET A 90 17.33 0.87 7.24
C MET A 90 18.47 1.50 6.44
N ALA A 91 18.34 1.58 5.12
CA ALA A 91 19.30 2.27 4.27
C ALA A 91 19.42 3.74 4.66
N LYS A 92 18.28 4.41 4.84
CA LYS A 92 18.25 5.84 5.13
C LYS A 92 18.68 6.19 6.56
N THR A 93 18.40 5.31 7.52
CA THR A 93 18.97 5.42 8.88
C THR A 93 20.50 5.37 8.85
N ARG A 94 21.07 4.49 8.04
CA ARG A 94 22.53 4.35 7.90
C ARG A 94 23.17 5.58 7.26
N GLU A 95 22.54 6.13 6.22
CA GLU A 95 22.98 7.38 5.59
C GLU A 95 22.99 8.54 6.60
N THR A 96 21.94 8.66 7.40
CA THR A 96 21.82 9.73 8.41
C THR A 96 22.84 9.56 9.55
N ALA A 97 23.19 8.33 9.93
CA ALA A 97 24.16 8.05 10.99
C ALA A 97 25.64 8.17 10.54
N SER A 98 25.88 8.27 9.23
CA SER A 98 27.24 8.41 8.65
C SER A 98 27.62 9.87 8.36
N LEU A 99 26.74 10.81 8.69
CA LEU A 99 26.88 12.27 8.57
C LEU A 99 27.05 12.90 9.96
#